data_AF-A0A662E1J5-F1
#
_entry.id   AF-A0A662E1J5-F1
#
_cell.length_a   1.000
_cell.length_b   1.000
_cell.length_c   1.000
_cell.angle_alpha   90.00
_cell.angle_beta   90.00
_cell.angle_gamma   90.00
#
_symmetry.space_group_name_H-M   'P 1'
#
loop_
_entity.id
_entity.type
_entity.pdbx_description
1 polymer ?
#
loop_
_entity_poly.entity_id
_entity_poly.type
_entity_poly.pdbx_seq_one_letter_code
_entity_poly.pdbx_strand_id
1 'polypeptide(L)'
;PFAFTYLETTRDVQRRVADPEFFVEPAVVSQLDALFARLYFDAIDNWEAGRFEDVPGAWRLAFQAADEGRTSAAADVFLGMNAHISRDLAYAVAQVVGANTGMIADPTDYLRVNEIIAEVQGPMLHGAAERFDPQLSELASLLPADIGVDSVELIARWRQQSLDLGQRLAAARSIEEATAVSAEIERNAVAGAVMILNADSSLSVDDELFDRDEYCEAHL
;
A
#
# COMPACT_ATOMS: atom_id res chain seq x y z
N PRO A 1 3.26 12.07 -2.73
CA PRO A 1 2.14 11.43 -3.48
C PRO A 1 1.47 10.25 -2.76
N PHE A 2 2.21 9.25 -2.22
CA PHE A 2 1.59 8.11 -1.51
C PHE A 2 0.67 8.52 -0.36
N ALA A 3 1.13 9.38 0.55
CA ALA A 3 0.33 9.82 1.71
C ALA A 3 -1.02 10.44 1.31
N PHE A 4 -1.06 11.17 0.18
CA PHE A 4 -2.30 11.69 -0.38
C PHE A 4 -3.21 10.56 -0.88
N THR A 5 -2.69 9.62 -1.67
CA THR A 5 -3.47 8.48 -2.17
C THR A 5 -4.02 7.61 -1.04
N TYR A 6 -3.24 7.44 0.02
CA TYR A 6 -3.66 6.73 1.23
C TYR A 6 -4.80 7.47 1.93
N LEU A 7 -4.65 8.78 2.16
CA LEU A 7 -5.69 9.62 2.78
C LEU A 7 -7.02 9.56 2.03
N GLU A 8 -7.00 9.68 0.70
CA GLU A 8 -8.22 9.60 -0.11
C GLU A 8 -8.89 8.23 0.01
N THR A 9 -8.11 7.15 -0.06
CA THR A 9 -8.62 5.79 0.14
C THR A 9 -9.22 5.62 1.55
N THR A 10 -8.55 6.08 2.60
CA THR A 10 -9.04 6.01 3.99
C THR A 10 -10.32 6.82 4.19
N ARG A 11 -10.46 7.98 3.52
CA ARG A 11 -11.70 8.77 3.55
C ARG A 11 -12.87 8.02 2.92
N ASP A 12 -12.63 7.30 1.82
CA ASP A 12 -13.64 6.45 1.18
C ASP A 12 -14.03 5.27 2.07
N VAL A 13 -13.05 4.59 2.68
CA VAL A 13 -13.31 3.53 3.67
C VAL A 13 -14.12 4.06 4.85
N GLN A 14 -13.76 5.22 5.41
CA GLN A 14 -14.50 5.85 6.51
C GLN A 14 -15.96 6.13 6.11
N ARG A 15 -16.19 6.64 4.89
CA ARG A 15 -17.55 6.88 4.38
C ARG A 15 -18.35 5.58 4.27
N ARG A 16 -17.73 4.48 3.84
CA ARG A 16 -18.38 3.16 3.73
C ARG A 16 -18.60 2.47 5.07
N VAL A 17 -17.74 2.70 6.05
CA VAL A 17 -17.95 2.27 7.45
C VAL A 17 -19.17 2.96 8.07
N ALA A 18 -19.44 4.22 7.69
CA ALA A 18 -20.61 4.96 8.15
C ALA A 18 -21.91 4.58 7.42
N ASP A 19 -21.83 3.84 6.31
CA ASP A 19 -22.97 3.33 5.56
C ASP A 19 -23.44 1.99 6.18
N PRO A 20 -24.66 1.93 6.75
CA PRO A 20 -25.16 0.72 7.41
C PRO A 20 -25.45 -0.44 6.45
N GLU A 21 -25.48 -0.21 5.13
CA GLU A 21 -25.77 -1.25 4.13
C GLU A 21 -24.50 -1.83 3.48
N PHE A 22 -23.33 -1.19 3.66
CA PHE A 22 -22.12 -1.57 2.92
C PHE A 22 -21.31 -2.71 3.54
N PHE A 23 -21.04 -2.66 4.86
CA PHE A 23 -20.29 -3.71 5.57
C PHE A 23 -21.21 -4.54 6.46
N VAL A 24 -20.89 -5.82 6.62
CA VAL A 24 -21.61 -6.71 7.56
C VAL A 24 -21.17 -6.41 9.00
N GLU A 25 -19.86 -6.24 9.21
CA GLU A 25 -19.20 -5.97 10.48
C GLU A 25 -18.26 -4.73 10.36
N PRO A 26 -18.80 -3.51 10.21
CA PRO A 26 -18.00 -2.29 10.02
C PRO A 26 -16.99 -2.01 11.15
N ALA A 27 -17.24 -2.53 12.36
CA ALA A 27 -16.32 -2.43 13.49
C ALA A 27 -15.01 -3.20 13.27
N VAL A 28 -15.07 -4.37 12.62
CA VAL A 28 -13.89 -5.18 12.29
C VAL A 28 -13.05 -4.49 11.23
N VAL A 29 -13.70 -3.90 10.21
CA VAL A 29 -13.02 -3.09 9.19
C VAL A 29 -12.31 -1.90 9.83
N SER A 30 -12.98 -1.20 10.75
CA SER A 30 -12.39 -0.06 11.48
C SER A 30 -11.19 -0.47 12.34
N GLN A 31 -11.26 -1.64 12.99
CA GLN A 31 -10.15 -2.17 13.78
C GLN A 31 -8.96 -2.52 12.88
N LEU A 32 -9.21 -3.17 11.75
CA LEU A 32 -8.18 -3.50 10.77
C LEU A 32 -7.53 -2.24 10.22
N ASP A 33 -8.33 -1.24 9.82
CA ASP A 33 -7.83 0.03 9.28
C ASP A 33 -6.97 0.80 10.30
N ALA A 34 -7.38 0.82 11.58
CA ALA A 34 -6.59 1.46 12.64
C ALA A 34 -5.25 0.76 12.91
N LEU A 35 -5.21 -0.58 12.87
CA LEU A 35 -3.96 -1.34 12.98
C LEU A 35 -3.07 -1.15 11.76
N PHE A 36 -3.67 -1.10 10.58
CA PHE A 36 -3.00 -0.85 9.32
C PHE A 36 -2.34 0.53 9.30
N ALA A 37 -3.09 1.57 9.66
CA ALA A 37 -2.61 2.93 9.79
C ALA A 37 -1.44 3.05 10.77
N ARG A 38 -1.53 2.39 11.94
CA ARG A 38 -0.45 2.39 12.94
C ARG A 38 0.88 1.89 12.36
N LEU A 39 0.86 0.82 11.56
CA LEU A 39 2.08 0.26 10.99
C LEU A 39 2.77 1.23 10.01
N TYR A 40 1.99 1.98 9.22
CA TYR A 40 2.53 3.04 8.37
C TYR A 40 3.10 4.19 9.19
N PHE A 41 2.35 4.67 10.20
CA PHE A 41 2.81 5.78 11.04
C PHE A 41 4.06 5.42 11.84
N ASP A 42 4.14 4.20 12.39
CA ASP A 42 5.34 3.71 13.06
C ASP A 42 6.55 3.68 12.10
N ALA A 43 6.34 3.30 10.82
CA ALA A 43 7.41 3.26 9.82
C ALA A 43 7.94 4.65 9.46
N ILE A 44 7.05 5.62 9.20
CA ILE A 44 7.47 7.00 8.87
C ILE A 44 8.08 7.71 10.10
N ASP A 45 7.52 7.52 11.30
CA ASP A 45 8.07 8.07 12.55
C ASP A 45 9.48 7.52 12.85
N ASN A 46 9.73 6.26 12.52
CA ASN A 46 11.07 5.66 12.61
C ASN A 46 12.03 6.22 11.56
N TRP A 47 11.57 6.42 10.31
CA TRP A 47 12.37 7.00 9.24
C TRP A 47 12.79 8.44 9.55
N GLU A 48 11.83 9.29 9.90
CA GLU A 48 12.06 10.71 10.22
C GLU A 48 12.96 10.91 11.44
N ALA A 49 12.89 9.98 12.40
CA ALA A 49 13.77 10.01 13.57
C ALA A 49 15.16 9.40 13.33
N GLY A 50 15.47 8.96 12.10
CA GLY A 50 16.75 8.32 11.76
C GLY A 50 16.94 6.93 12.36
N ARG A 51 15.87 6.28 12.84
CA ARG A 51 15.90 4.90 13.38
C ARG A 51 15.75 3.88 12.25
N PHE A 52 16.66 3.93 11.27
CA PHE A 52 16.52 3.14 10.04
C PHE A 52 16.45 1.62 10.29
N GLU A 53 17.10 1.10 11.34
CA GLU A 53 17.02 -0.33 11.70
C GLU A 53 15.61 -0.76 12.14
N ASP A 54 14.78 0.19 12.58
CA ASP A 54 13.40 -0.06 13.00
C ASP A 54 12.39 0.17 11.85
N VAL A 55 12.87 0.51 10.65
CA VAL A 55 12.01 0.72 9.47
C VAL A 55 11.96 -0.58 8.64
N PRO A 56 10.76 -1.12 8.34
CA PRO A 56 10.61 -2.33 7.53
C PRO A 56 11.29 -2.19 6.16
N GLY A 57 11.79 -3.31 5.61
CA GLY A 57 12.63 -3.27 4.40
C GLY A 57 11.95 -2.62 3.19
N ALA A 58 10.68 -2.94 2.95
CA ALA A 58 9.92 -2.34 1.86
C ALA A 58 9.68 -0.84 2.06
N TRP A 59 9.41 -0.42 3.30
CA TRP A 59 9.28 1.00 3.66
C TRP A 59 10.59 1.77 3.51
N ARG A 60 11.72 1.18 3.92
CA ARG A 60 13.05 1.79 3.70
C ARG A 60 13.33 2.07 2.23
N LEU A 61 13.03 1.11 1.35
CA LEU A 61 13.19 1.31 -0.09
C LEU A 61 12.29 2.42 -0.62
N ALA A 62 11.04 2.47 -0.16
CA ALA A 62 10.09 3.52 -0.54
C ALA A 62 10.55 4.91 -0.09
N PHE A 63 10.94 5.07 1.18
CA PHE A 63 11.38 6.35 1.72
C PHE A 63 12.73 6.80 1.16
N GLN A 64 13.68 5.88 1.01
CA GLN A 64 14.96 6.19 0.38
C GLN A 64 14.77 6.69 -1.07
N ALA A 65 13.92 6.02 -1.85
CA ALA A 65 13.64 6.43 -3.22
C ALA A 65 13.03 7.85 -3.27
N ALA A 66 12.08 8.12 -2.37
CA ALA A 66 11.46 9.43 -2.25
C ALA A 66 12.48 10.52 -1.86
N ASP A 67 13.34 10.26 -0.87
CA ASP A 67 14.37 11.19 -0.40
C ASP A 67 15.45 11.47 -1.46
N GLU A 68 15.76 10.48 -2.31
CA GLU A 68 16.72 10.64 -3.40
C GLU A 68 16.15 11.47 -4.56
N GLY A 69 14.82 11.57 -4.68
CA GLY A 69 14.15 12.37 -5.73
C GLY A 69 14.37 11.83 -7.15
N ARG A 70 14.69 10.54 -7.31
CA ARG A 70 15.05 9.93 -8.60
C ARG A 70 13.98 8.98 -9.17
N THR A 71 12.88 8.80 -8.45
CA THR A 71 11.75 7.97 -8.89
C THR A 71 10.62 8.82 -9.42
N SER A 72 9.88 8.29 -10.41
CA SER A 72 8.64 8.94 -10.85
C SER A 72 7.64 9.04 -9.70
N ALA A 73 6.74 10.03 -9.75
CA ALA A 73 5.71 10.16 -8.72
C ALA A 73 4.80 8.92 -8.64
N ALA A 74 4.64 8.20 -9.74
CA ALA A 74 3.88 6.95 -9.76
C ALA A 74 4.64 5.80 -9.10
N ALA A 75 5.96 5.69 -9.32
CA ALA A 75 6.79 4.75 -8.57
C ALA A 75 6.72 5.03 -7.06
N ASP A 76 6.73 6.29 -6.63
CA ASP A 76 6.55 6.64 -5.21
C ASP A 76 5.19 6.15 -4.66
N VAL A 77 4.11 6.29 -5.43
CA VAL A 77 2.78 5.76 -5.05
C VAL A 77 2.81 4.24 -4.95
N PHE A 78 3.33 3.54 -5.95
CA PHE A 78 3.36 2.08 -5.96
C PHE A 78 4.30 1.50 -4.91
N LEU A 79 5.42 2.14 -4.61
CA LEU A 79 6.33 1.74 -3.54
C LEU A 79 5.65 1.81 -2.18
N GLY A 80 4.97 2.94 -1.90
CA GLY A 80 4.18 3.09 -0.68
C GLY A 80 3.01 2.09 -0.61
N MET A 81 2.26 1.92 -1.70
CA MET A 81 1.17 0.93 -1.76
C MET A 81 1.67 -0.50 -1.55
N ASN A 82 2.79 -0.88 -2.15
CA ASN A 82 3.40 -2.19 -1.94
C ASN A 82 3.86 -2.38 -0.50
N ALA A 83 4.60 -1.42 0.07
CA ALA A 83 5.05 -1.51 1.46
C ALA A 83 3.86 -1.60 2.42
N HIS A 84 2.84 -0.79 2.20
CA HIS A 84 1.64 -0.82 3.02
C HIS A 84 0.88 -2.13 2.82
N ILE A 85 0.42 -2.44 1.61
CA ILE A 85 -0.43 -3.60 1.36
C ILE A 85 0.34 -4.91 1.58
N SER A 86 1.44 -5.14 0.87
CA SER A 86 2.13 -6.45 0.86
C SER A 86 2.83 -6.79 2.18
N ARG A 87 3.09 -5.80 3.04
CA ARG A 87 3.72 -6.02 4.36
C ARG A 87 2.78 -5.70 5.50
N ASP A 88 2.33 -4.45 5.64
CA ASP A 88 1.60 -4.02 6.84
C ASP A 88 0.25 -4.72 6.96
N LEU A 89 -0.46 -4.91 5.85
CA LEU A 89 -1.80 -5.50 5.87
C LEU A 89 -1.76 -6.95 6.37
N ALA A 90 -0.72 -7.72 6.04
CA ALA A 90 -0.58 -9.09 6.53
C ALA A 90 -0.45 -9.13 8.07
N TYR A 91 0.35 -8.23 8.65
CA TYR A 91 0.47 -8.12 10.11
C TYR A 91 -0.79 -7.58 10.78
N ALA A 92 -1.49 -6.63 10.14
CA ALA A 92 -2.76 -6.11 10.65
C ALA A 92 -3.84 -7.21 10.63
N VAL A 93 -3.95 -7.98 9.55
CA VAL A 93 -4.83 -9.15 9.44
C VAL A 93 -4.50 -10.16 10.53
N ALA A 94 -3.23 -10.50 10.74
CA ALA A 94 -2.84 -11.47 11.76
C ALA A 94 -3.29 -11.07 13.17
N GLN A 95 -3.20 -9.77 13.50
CA GLN A 95 -3.65 -9.27 14.80
C GLN A 95 -5.17 -9.33 14.97
N VAL A 96 -5.94 -8.92 13.95
CA VAL A 96 -7.40 -8.99 13.98
C VAL A 96 -7.88 -10.44 14.05
N VAL A 97 -7.31 -11.31 13.21
CA VAL A 97 -7.57 -12.76 13.22
C VAL A 97 -7.26 -13.38 14.59
N GLY A 98 -6.09 -13.11 15.15
CA GLY A 98 -5.67 -13.64 16.45
C GLY A 98 -6.53 -13.17 17.63
N ALA A 99 -7.19 -12.02 17.51
CA ALA A 99 -8.16 -11.52 18.48
C ALA A 99 -9.54 -12.21 18.38
N ASN A 100 -9.70 -13.21 17.49
CA ASN A 100 -10.91 -14.00 17.29
C ASN A 100 -12.15 -13.15 16.91
N THR A 101 -11.96 -12.12 16.09
CA THR A 101 -12.98 -11.14 15.69
C THR A 101 -13.98 -11.62 14.62
N GLY A 102 -14.24 -12.93 14.49
CA GLY A 102 -15.15 -13.44 13.46
C GLY A 102 -14.64 -13.38 12.00
N MET A 103 -13.68 -12.50 11.69
CA MET A 103 -13.04 -12.31 10.36
C MET A 103 -12.40 -13.59 9.80
N ILE A 104 -12.10 -14.59 10.65
CA ILE A 104 -11.63 -15.92 10.23
C ILE A 104 -12.67 -16.66 9.40
N ALA A 105 -13.94 -16.55 9.76
CA ALA A 105 -14.99 -17.37 9.16
C ALA A 105 -15.52 -16.79 7.85
N ASP A 106 -15.40 -15.47 7.66
CA ASP A 106 -15.92 -14.77 6.49
C ASP A 106 -15.07 -13.53 6.13
N PRO A 107 -14.23 -13.59 5.07
CA PRO A 107 -13.45 -12.45 4.60
C PRO A 107 -14.27 -11.48 3.73
N THR A 108 -15.61 -11.58 3.68
CA THR A 108 -16.47 -10.75 2.81
C THR A 108 -16.17 -9.27 2.95
N ASP A 109 -16.15 -8.72 4.16
CA ASP A 109 -15.89 -7.28 4.36
C ASP A 109 -14.46 -6.88 3.98
N TYR A 110 -13.49 -7.77 4.21
CA TYR A 110 -12.11 -7.56 3.75
C TYR A 110 -12.02 -7.44 2.22
N LEU A 111 -12.76 -8.30 1.52
CA LEU A 111 -12.82 -8.34 0.06
C LEU A 111 -13.63 -7.17 -0.52
N ARG A 112 -14.69 -6.71 0.16
CA ARG A 112 -15.49 -5.54 -0.24
C ARG A 112 -14.68 -4.26 -0.32
N VAL A 113 -13.60 -4.12 0.45
CA VAL A 113 -12.69 -2.97 0.32
C VAL A 113 -12.04 -2.91 -1.08
N ASN A 114 -11.93 -4.02 -1.81
CA ASN A 114 -11.47 -3.99 -3.20
C ASN A 114 -12.42 -3.19 -4.11
N GLU A 115 -13.73 -3.20 -3.83
CA GLU A 115 -14.72 -2.39 -4.56
C GLU A 115 -14.44 -0.89 -4.33
N ILE A 116 -14.16 -0.52 -3.07
CA ILE A 116 -13.77 0.85 -2.72
C ILE A 116 -12.51 1.28 -3.46
N ILE A 117 -11.49 0.41 -3.49
CA ILE A 117 -10.23 0.69 -4.19
C ILE A 117 -10.46 0.90 -5.69
N ALA A 118 -11.27 0.04 -6.32
CA ALA A 118 -11.61 0.17 -7.73
C ALA A 118 -12.35 1.48 -8.04
N GLU A 119 -13.24 1.91 -7.16
CA GLU A 119 -13.99 3.15 -7.31
C GLU A 119 -13.14 4.42 -7.08
N VAL A 120 -12.29 4.41 -6.05
CA VAL A 120 -11.50 5.59 -5.64
C VAL A 120 -10.28 5.81 -6.54
N GLN A 121 -9.79 4.77 -7.22
CA GLN A 121 -8.54 4.81 -7.99
C GLN A 121 -8.47 5.99 -8.96
N GLY A 122 -9.46 6.13 -9.86
CA GLY A 122 -9.45 7.18 -10.88
C GLY A 122 -9.43 8.60 -10.28
N PRO A 123 -10.40 8.97 -9.44
CA PRO A 123 -10.43 10.28 -8.77
C PRO A 123 -9.19 10.55 -7.91
N MET A 124 -8.70 9.54 -7.19
CA MET A 124 -7.50 9.65 -6.36
C MET A 124 -6.25 9.93 -7.20
N LEU A 125 -6.03 9.19 -8.29
CA LEU A 125 -4.88 9.40 -9.18
C LEU A 125 -4.98 10.75 -9.89
N HIS A 126 -6.17 11.16 -10.30
CA HIS A 126 -6.39 12.50 -10.87
C HIS A 126 -6.03 13.59 -9.86
N GLY A 127 -6.53 13.51 -8.63
CA GLY A 127 -6.21 14.46 -7.57
C GLY A 127 -4.75 14.46 -7.15
N ALA A 128 -4.05 13.32 -7.28
CA ALA A 128 -2.60 13.23 -7.07
C ALA A 128 -1.85 13.90 -8.23
N ALA A 129 -2.30 13.71 -9.47
CA ALA A 129 -1.70 14.29 -10.66
C ALA A 129 -1.75 15.82 -10.63
N GLU A 130 -2.90 16.40 -10.27
CA GLU A 130 -3.09 17.85 -10.13
C GLU A 130 -2.18 18.51 -9.08
N ARG A 131 -1.71 17.73 -8.09
CA ARG A 131 -0.96 18.25 -6.94
C ARG A 131 0.53 18.02 -7.03
N PHE A 132 0.95 16.88 -7.58
CA PHE A 132 2.32 16.41 -7.44
C PHE A 132 3.03 16.24 -8.77
N ASP A 133 2.34 15.71 -9.78
CA ASP A 133 2.96 15.39 -11.06
C ASP A 133 1.88 15.10 -12.11
N PRO A 134 1.69 15.96 -13.13
CA PRO A 134 0.67 15.75 -14.15
C PRO A 134 0.90 14.46 -14.94
N GLN A 135 2.13 13.93 -14.96
CA GLN A 135 2.41 12.66 -15.60
C GLN A 135 1.75 11.48 -14.88
N LEU A 136 1.35 11.61 -13.59
CA LEU A 136 0.61 10.57 -12.86
C LEU A 136 -0.70 10.16 -13.54
N SER A 137 -1.38 11.07 -14.25
CA SER A 137 -2.63 10.73 -14.93
C SER A 137 -2.40 9.85 -16.16
N GLU A 138 -1.24 9.98 -16.81
CA GLU A 138 -0.84 9.17 -17.96
C GLU A 138 -0.14 7.87 -17.52
N LEU A 139 0.69 7.97 -16.46
CA LEU A 139 1.38 6.87 -15.80
C LEU A 139 0.47 6.00 -14.92
N ALA A 140 -0.80 6.32 -14.73
CA ALA A 140 -1.77 5.36 -14.17
C ALA A 140 -1.83 4.04 -14.98
N SER A 141 -1.34 4.08 -16.23
CA SER A 141 -1.15 2.96 -17.15
C SER A 141 0.24 2.30 -17.07
N LEU A 142 1.05 2.59 -16.04
CA LEU A 142 2.49 2.26 -15.94
C LEU A 142 2.88 0.81 -15.81
N LEU A 143 1.96 -0.10 -15.54
CA LEU A 143 2.27 -1.49 -15.81
C LEU A 143 2.14 -1.61 -17.32
N PRO A 144 3.25 -1.73 -18.07
CA PRO A 144 3.17 -1.84 -19.52
C PRO A 144 2.11 -2.88 -19.88
N ALA A 145 1.34 -2.63 -20.94
CA ALA A 145 0.46 -3.63 -21.53
C ALA A 145 1.19 -4.99 -21.75
N ASP A 146 2.52 -4.96 -21.79
CA ASP A 146 3.45 -6.08 -21.93
C ASP A 146 3.56 -6.98 -20.67
N ILE A 147 3.14 -6.50 -19.48
CA ILE A 147 3.01 -7.28 -18.24
C ILE A 147 1.55 -7.67 -17.96
N GLY A 148 0.58 -7.03 -18.64
CA GLY A 148 -0.80 -7.51 -18.78
C GLY A 148 -1.66 -7.49 -17.52
N VAL A 149 -1.40 -6.61 -16.55
CA VAL A 149 -2.19 -6.55 -15.31
C VAL A 149 -2.61 -5.13 -14.98
N ASP A 150 -3.92 -4.93 -14.83
CA ASP A 150 -4.56 -3.72 -14.29
C ASP A 150 -4.05 -3.44 -12.86
N SER A 151 -3.75 -2.18 -12.53
CA SER A 151 -3.27 -1.80 -11.20
C SER A 151 -4.29 -2.12 -10.09
N VAL A 152 -5.60 -2.11 -10.37
CA VAL A 152 -6.63 -2.61 -9.43
C VAL A 152 -6.47 -4.11 -9.18
N GLU A 153 -6.24 -4.90 -10.25
CA GLU A 153 -6.00 -6.33 -10.14
C GLU A 153 -4.70 -6.62 -9.37
N LEU A 154 -3.63 -5.88 -9.64
CA LEU A 154 -2.37 -6.03 -8.90
C LEU A 154 -2.58 -5.78 -7.39
N ILE A 155 -3.26 -4.68 -7.04
CA ILE A 155 -3.60 -4.35 -5.64
C ILE A 155 -4.47 -5.46 -5.03
N ALA A 156 -5.48 -5.95 -5.75
CA ALA A 156 -6.33 -7.04 -5.28
C ALA A 156 -5.51 -8.33 -5.01
N ARG A 157 -4.50 -8.64 -5.84
CA ARG A 157 -3.59 -9.77 -5.61
C ARG A 157 -2.70 -9.57 -4.38
N TRP A 158 -2.14 -8.37 -4.17
CA TRP A 158 -1.39 -8.07 -2.94
C TRP A 158 -2.27 -8.20 -1.70
N ARG A 159 -3.51 -7.71 -1.76
CA ARG A 159 -4.49 -7.87 -0.68
C ARG A 159 -4.83 -9.35 -0.44
N GLN A 160 -5.02 -10.15 -1.49
CA GLN A 160 -5.29 -11.58 -1.34
C GLN A 160 -4.09 -12.32 -0.70
N GLN A 161 -2.86 -11.99 -1.11
CA GLN A 161 -1.65 -12.56 -0.51
C GLN A 161 -1.51 -12.16 0.97
N SER A 162 -1.82 -10.91 1.29
CA SER A 162 -1.75 -10.40 2.66
C SER A 162 -2.76 -11.06 3.58
N LEU A 163 -3.97 -11.35 3.06
CA LEU A 163 -4.97 -12.12 3.78
C LEU A 163 -4.47 -13.53 4.11
N ASP A 164 -3.94 -14.26 3.12
CA ASP A 164 -3.40 -15.61 3.31
C ASP A 164 -2.24 -15.63 4.32
N LEU A 165 -1.26 -14.74 4.15
CA LEU A 165 -0.11 -14.65 5.04
C LEU A 165 -0.51 -14.23 6.46
N GLY A 166 -1.44 -13.29 6.60
CA GLY A 166 -1.94 -12.87 7.91
C GLY A 166 -2.70 -14.00 8.63
N GLN A 167 -3.52 -14.76 7.91
CA GLN A 167 -4.21 -15.94 8.46
C GLN A 167 -3.21 -17.03 8.88
N ARG A 168 -2.19 -17.30 8.05
CA ARG A 168 -1.12 -18.25 8.36
C ARG A 168 -0.31 -17.81 9.58
N LEU A 169 0.01 -16.52 9.69
CA LEU A 169 0.76 -15.97 10.81
C LEU A 169 -0.04 -16.11 12.11
N ALA A 170 -1.34 -15.81 12.09
CA ALA A 170 -2.20 -15.95 13.25
C ALA A 170 -2.46 -17.42 13.65
N ALA A 171 -2.44 -18.33 12.69
CA ALA A 171 -2.62 -19.77 12.93
C ALA A 171 -1.34 -20.50 13.33
N ALA A 172 -0.18 -19.82 13.34
CA ALA A 172 1.10 -20.39 13.69
C ALA A 172 1.09 -20.97 15.11
N ARG A 173 1.58 -22.20 15.27
CA ARG A 173 1.55 -22.97 16.53
C ARG A 173 2.88 -22.93 17.26
N SER A 174 3.90 -22.33 16.66
CA SER A 174 5.23 -22.17 17.24
C SER A 174 5.88 -20.85 16.82
N ILE A 175 6.89 -20.43 17.60
CA ILE A 175 7.71 -19.26 17.27
C ILE A 175 8.43 -19.46 15.92
N GLU A 176 8.85 -20.68 15.61
CA GLU A 176 9.51 -21.01 14.35
C GLU A 176 8.58 -20.82 13.15
N GLU A 177 7.34 -21.31 13.25
CA GLU A 177 6.32 -21.11 12.20
C GLU A 177 5.99 -19.63 12.01
N ALA A 178 5.78 -18.88 13.10
CA ALA A 178 5.49 -17.45 13.05
C ALA A 178 6.67 -16.66 12.44
N THR A 179 7.91 -17.04 12.77
CA THR A 179 9.12 -16.44 12.20
C THR A 179 9.24 -16.73 10.71
N ALA A 180 8.93 -17.95 10.28
CA ALA A 180 8.98 -18.33 8.87
C ALA A 180 7.97 -17.54 8.02
N VAL A 181 6.73 -17.37 8.50
CA VAL A 181 5.70 -16.59 7.81
C VAL A 181 6.06 -15.10 7.80
N SER A 182 6.52 -14.55 8.92
CA SER A 182 6.97 -13.14 8.99
C SER A 182 8.11 -12.88 8.01
N ALA A 183 9.08 -13.79 7.92
CA ALA A 183 10.16 -13.68 6.95
C ALA A 183 9.68 -13.78 5.50
N GLU A 184 8.61 -14.52 5.22
CA GLU A 184 7.97 -14.57 3.89
C GLU A 184 7.28 -13.25 3.54
N ILE A 185 6.54 -12.65 4.49
CA ILE A 185 5.94 -11.32 4.33
C ILE A 185 7.01 -10.28 3.96
N GLU A 186 8.08 -10.20 4.75
CA GLU A 186 9.16 -9.22 4.51
C GLU A 186 9.88 -9.44 3.17
N ARG A 187 10.17 -10.71 2.81
CA ARG A 187 10.80 -11.03 1.52
C ARG A 187 9.91 -10.64 0.34
N ASN A 188 8.61 -10.92 0.40
CA ASN A 188 7.68 -10.63 -0.69
C ASN A 188 7.53 -9.12 -0.91
N ALA A 189 7.38 -8.35 0.17
CA ALA A 189 7.23 -6.90 0.08
C ALA A 189 8.53 -6.23 -0.44
N VAL A 190 9.70 -6.67 0.02
CA VAL A 190 10.99 -6.18 -0.50
C VAL A 190 11.16 -6.54 -1.98
N ALA A 191 10.83 -7.77 -2.37
CA ALA A 191 10.90 -8.19 -3.77
C ALA A 191 9.97 -7.34 -4.66
N GLY A 192 8.75 -7.05 -4.20
CA GLY A 192 7.83 -6.13 -4.87
C GLY A 192 8.43 -4.73 -5.07
N ALA A 193 9.09 -4.18 -4.04
CA ALA A 193 9.68 -2.85 -4.11
C ALA A 193 10.84 -2.81 -5.13
N VAL A 194 11.70 -3.83 -5.13
CA VAL A 194 12.78 -3.97 -6.12
C VAL A 194 12.23 -4.06 -7.54
N MET A 195 11.13 -4.80 -7.75
CA MET A 195 10.49 -4.88 -9.08
C MET A 195 9.94 -3.53 -9.54
N ILE A 196 9.33 -2.76 -8.65
CA ILE A 196 8.82 -1.41 -8.96
C ILE A 196 9.98 -0.47 -9.33
N LEU A 197 11.06 -0.44 -8.53
CA LEU A 197 12.24 0.38 -8.81
C LEU A 197 12.90 0.02 -10.15
N ASN A 198 13.00 -1.27 -10.47
CA ASN A 198 13.55 -1.71 -11.74
C ASN A 198 12.66 -1.29 -12.92
N ALA A 199 11.35 -1.42 -12.79
CA ALA A 199 10.40 -0.99 -13.82
C ALA A 199 10.49 0.52 -14.05
N ASP A 200 10.52 1.32 -12.99
CA ASP A 200 10.66 2.79 -13.07
C ASP A 200 11.96 3.21 -13.76
N SER A 201 13.09 2.60 -13.37
CA SER A 201 14.39 2.90 -13.98
C SER A 201 14.42 2.62 -15.48
N SER A 202 13.66 1.61 -15.94
CA SER A 202 13.58 1.26 -17.37
C SER A 202 12.79 2.27 -18.20
N LEU A 203 11.92 3.06 -17.55
CA LEU A 203 11.06 4.06 -18.18
C LEU A 203 11.67 5.46 -18.10
N SER A 204 12.50 5.74 -17.09
CA SER A 204 13.17 7.02 -16.86
C SER A 204 14.27 7.40 -17.87
N VAL A 205 14.53 6.59 -18.91
CA VAL A 205 15.63 6.79 -19.87
C VAL A 205 15.39 8.01 -20.80
N ASP A 206 14.16 8.52 -20.90
CA ASP A 206 13.80 9.60 -21.83
C ASP A 206 13.29 10.91 -21.17
N ASP A 207 13.21 11.01 -19.84
CA ASP A 207 12.54 12.14 -19.16
C ASP A 207 13.51 13.24 -18.70
N GLU A 208 14.32 13.76 -19.64
CA GLU A 208 14.86 15.11 -19.48
C GLU A 208 13.71 16.08 -19.78
N LEU A 209 13.11 16.72 -18.75
CA LEU A 209 12.59 18.13 -18.78
C LEU A 209 11.52 18.49 -17.70
N PHE A 210 10.98 17.57 -16.88
CA PHE A 210 9.98 17.93 -15.86
C PHE A 210 10.58 18.09 -14.45
N ASP A 211 10.56 19.31 -13.91
CA ASP A 211 10.91 19.59 -12.51
C ASP A 211 9.69 19.40 -11.60
N ARG A 212 9.62 18.22 -10.98
CA ARG A 212 8.54 17.84 -10.06
C ARG A 212 8.50 18.70 -8.81
N ASP A 213 9.65 19.11 -8.29
CA ASP A 213 9.73 19.86 -7.04
C ASP A 213 9.19 21.29 -7.25
N GLU A 214 9.55 21.94 -8.37
CA GLU A 214 8.97 23.22 -8.78
C GLU A 214 7.45 23.11 -8.98
N TYR A 215 6.98 22.03 -9.62
CA TYR A 215 5.55 21.81 -9.81
C TYR A 215 4.82 21.67 -8.46
N CYS A 216 5.35 20.87 -7.53
CA CYS A 216 4.75 20.68 -6.22
C CYS A 216 4.66 22.01 -5.45
N GLU A 217 5.74 22.80 -5.41
CA GLU A 217 5.75 24.11 -4.71
C GLU A 217 4.68 25.07 -5.24
N ALA A 218 4.38 25.03 -6.53
CA ALA A 218 3.35 25.88 -7.14
C ALA A 218 1.90 25.43 -6.88
N HIS A 219 1.68 24.20 -6.36
CA HIS A 219 0.36 23.57 -6.24
C HIS A 219 0.02 23.05 -4.83
N LEU A 220 0.83 23.40 -3.81
CA LEU A 220 0.54 23.21 -2.38
C LEU A 220 -0.49 24.22 -1.85
#